data_AF-A0A9K3D4K0-F1
#
_entry.id   AF-A0A9K3D4K0-F1
#
_cell.length_a   1.000
_cell.length_b   1.000
_cell.length_c   1.000
_cell.angle_alpha   90.00
_cell.angle_beta   90.00
_cell.angle_gamma   90.00
#
_symmetry.space_group_name_H-M   'P 1'
#
loop_
_entity.id
_entity.type
_entity.pdbx_description
1 polymer ?
#
loop_
_entity_poly.entity_id
_entity_poly.type
_entity_poly.pdbx_seq_one_letter_code
_entity_poly.pdbx_strand_id
1 'polypeptide(L)'
;MVRLHCLVLLCVLVSVLCRGCYFDSFYGHCLGDCYEGTACLMLTPGECSCSGCAFDLHFNNCYGDCVKGACLLVPGPTNTTCSCTDCGWYSPAKDHCDGWGCLGTSECMQTTADGGCECTADQCIYDFAEQRCRGLCPDSNFVDYVCRETSHEHCTCVQI
;
A
#
# COMPACT_ATOMS: atom_id res chain seq x y z
N MET A 1 -9.86 47.01 30.12
CA MET A 1 -10.43 45.71 29.73
C MET A 1 -9.85 45.16 28.41
N VAL A 2 -8.57 45.44 28.08
CA VAL A 2 -7.96 45.01 26.79
C VAL A 2 -7.15 43.71 26.91
N ARG A 3 -6.73 43.32 28.13
CA ARG A 3 -5.88 42.13 28.35
C ARG A 3 -6.59 40.77 28.21
N LEU A 4 -7.91 40.71 28.39
CA LEU A 4 -8.65 39.44 28.31
C LEU A 4 -8.88 38.98 26.86
N HIS A 5 -9.07 39.92 25.93
CA HIS A 5 -9.32 39.60 24.51
C HIS A 5 -8.06 39.06 23.81
N CYS A 6 -6.86 39.47 24.24
CA CYS A 6 -5.60 39.02 23.66
C CYS A 6 -5.26 37.58 24.05
N LEU A 7 -5.62 37.15 25.27
CA LEU A 7 -5.43 35.78 25.76
C LEU A 7 -6.36 34.76 25.09
N VAL A 8 -7.61 35.14 24.82
CA VAL A 8 -8.57 34.26 24.14
C VAL A 8 -8.17 34.03 22.68
N LEU A 9 -7.70 35.06 21.98
CA LEU A 9 -7.22 34.93 20.60
C LEU A 9 -5.98 34.04 20.50
N LEU A 10 -5.06 34.09 21.47
CA LEU A 10 -3.88 33.24 21.50
C LEU A 10 -4.25 31.76 21.71
N CYS A 11 -5.20 31.46 22.61
CA CYS A 11 -5.67 30.09 22.82
C CYS A 11 -6.40 29.50 21.60
N VAL A 12 -7.18 30.31 20.86
CA VAL A 12 -7.87 29.86 19.63
C VAL A 12 -6.88 29.65 18.49
N LEU A 13 -5.84 30.49 18.37
CA LEU A 13 -4.77 30.29 17.39
C LEU A 13 -3.93 29.04 17.68
N VAL A 14 -3.65 28.74 18.96
CA VAL A 14 -2.94 27.52 19.35
C VAL A 14 -3.79 26.28 19.10
N SER A 15 -5.09 26.28 19.39
CA SER A 15 -5.94 25.11 19.16
C SER A 15 -6.24 24.83 17.68
N VAL A 16 -6.27 25.85 16.81
CA VAL A 16 -6.35 25.66 15.35
C VAL A 16 -5.03 25.15 14.76
N LEU A 17 -3.90 25.42 15.42
CA LEU A 17 -2.58 24.88 15.07
C LEU A 17 -2.28 23.51 15.74
N CYS A 18 -3.12 23.05 16.67
CA CYS A 18 -3.00 21.76 17.35
C CYS A 18 -3.74 20.61 16.64
N ARG A 19 -3.95 20.69 15.33
CA ARG A 19 -4.13 19.48 14.50
C ARG A 19 -2.76 18.81 14.40
N GLY A 20 -2.40 18.08 15.44
CA GLY A 20 -1.11 17.46 15.61
C GLY A 20 -1.26 15.95 15.69
N CYS A 21 -0.42 15.25 14.95
CA CYS A 21 -0.24 13.82 15.08
C CYS A 21 0.62 13.53 16.31
N TYR A 22 0.17 12.67 17.22
CA TYR A 22 0.87 12.34 18.46
C TYR A 22 0.76 10.85 18.79
N PHE A 23 1.69 10.36 19.60
CA PHE A 23 1.74 8.97 20.04
C PHE A 23 0.89 8.77 21.29
N ASP A 24 -0.07 7.84 21.23
CA ASP A 24 -0.79 7.36 22.41
C ASP A 24 -0.09 6.14 23.01
N SER A 25 0.63 6.38 24.10
CA SER A 25 1.35 5.33 24.83
C SER A 25 0.46 4.25 25.48
N PHE A 26 -0.83 4.51 25.70
CA PHE A 26 -1.73 3.51 26.29
C PHE A 26 -2.08 2.41 25.30
N TYR A 27 -2.32 2.78 24.05
CA TYR A 27 -2.73 1.85 23.00
C TYR A 27 -1.64 1.55 21.98
N GLY A 28 -0.50 2.24 22.04
CA GLY A 28 0.65 2.00 21.17
C GLY A 28 0.42 2.39 19.71
N HIS A 29 -0.41 3.40 19.43
CA HIS A 29 -0.66 3.88 18.07
C HIS A 29 -0.67 5.40 18.00
N CYS A 30 -0.67 5.94 16.78
CA CYS A 30 -0.70 7.37 16.53
C CYS A 30 -2.15 7.86 16.41
N LEU A 31 -2.44 8.99 17.06
CA LEU A 31 -3.74 9.66 17.05
C LEU A 31 -3.57 11.12 16.64
N GLY A 32 -4.57 11.66 15.97
CA GLY A 32 -4.61 13.07 15.59
C GLY A 32 -5.24 13.30 14.24
N ASP A 33 -5.57 14.56 13.97
CA ASP A 33 -6.11 15.00 12.70
C ASP A 33 -4.98 15.52 11.81
N CYS A 34 -4.89 15.00 10.58
CA CYS A 34 -3.97 15.48 9.56
C CYS A 34 -4.73 16.23 8.45
N TYR A 35 -4.00 16.87 7.54
CA TYR A 35 -4.60 17.49 6.36
C TYR A 35 -5.15 16.42 5.41
N GLU A 36 -6.07 16.80 4.52
CA GLU A 36 -6.66 15.90 3.52
C GLU A 36 -5.59 15.15 2.72
N GLY A 37 -5.76 13.83 2.55
CA GLY A 37 -4.80 12.94 1.88
C GLY A 37 -3.58 12.56 2.73
N THR A 38 -3.64 12.75 4.05
CA THR A 38 -2.63 12.26 5.00
C THR A 38 -3.29 11.65 6.23
N ALA A 39 -2.64 10.67 6.83
CA ALA A 39 -3.02 10.04 8.08
C ALA A 39 -1.95 10.27 9.15
N CYS A 40 -2.35 10.19 10.41
CA CYS A 40 -1.42 10.25 11.53
C CYS A 40 -0.79 8.87 11.75
N LEU A 41 0.47 8.71 11.35
CA LEU A 41 1.12 7.40 11.23
C LEU A 41 2.40 7.33 12.06
N MET A 42 2.72 6.13 12.56
CA MET A 42 3.96 5.87 13.28
C MET A 42 5.09 5.67 12.28
N LEU A 43 6.02 6.62 12.19
CA LEU A 43 7.14 6.50 11.26
C LEU A 43 8.27 5.65 11.85
N THR A 44 8.48 5.78 13.15
CA THR A 44 9.42 4.99 13.95
C THR A 44 8.75 4.70 15.30
N PRO A 45 9.20 3.69 16.07
CA PRO A 45 8.60 3.36 17.36
C PRO A 45 8.47 4.58 18.28
N GLY A 46 7.23 5.03 18.52
CA GLY A 46 6.92 6.18 19.38
C GLY A 46 6.96 7.56 18.72
N GLU A 47 7.33 7.66 17.44
CA GLU A 47 7.30 8.92 16.68
C GLU A 47 6.18 8.90 15.64
N CYS A 48 5.26 9.86 15.80
CA CYS A 48 4.09 9.98 14.95
C CYS A 48 4.21 11.23 14.05
N SER A 49 3.82 11.11 12.79
CA SER A 49 3.77 12.22 11.84
C SER A 49 2.60 12.09 10.87
N CYS A 50 2.12 13.22 10.37
CA CYS A 50 1.18 13.22 9.26
C CYS A 50 1.90 12.83 7.97
N SER A 51 1.55 11.68 7.41
CA SER A 51 2.09 11.18 6.15
C SER A 51 0.97 10.59 5.29
N GLY A 52 1.12 10.66 3.97
CA GLY A 52 0.20 9.99 3.04
C GLY A 52 0.38 8.48 3.04
N CYS A 53 1.58 7.99 3.37
CA CYS A 53 1.91 6.58 3.39
C CYS A 53 3.10 6.31 4.30
N ALA A 54 3.00 5.33 5.20
CA ALA A 54 4.09 4.93 6.08
C ALA A 54 3.94 3.46 6.51
N PHE A 55 4.99 2.91 7.12
CA PHE A 55 4.96 1.55 7.64
C PHE A 55 4.34 1.55 9.03
N ASP A 56 3.26 0.80 9.22
CA ASP A 56 2.65 0.58 10.52
C ASP A 56 3.25 -0.68 11.16
N LEU A 57 3.99 -0.49 12.25
CA LEU A 57 4.65 -1.58 12.97
C LEU A 57 3.66 -2.52 13.66
N HIS A 58 2.46 -2.05 14.01
CA HIS A 58 1.44 -2.86 14.68
C HIS A 58 0.82 -3.85 13.70
N PHE A 59 0.48 -3.40 12.50
CA PHE A 59 -0.07 -4.26 11.45
C PHE A 59 1.00 -4.96 10.60
N ASN A 60 2.27 -4.57 10.74
CA ASN A 60 3.40 -5.07 9.97
C ASN A 60 3.17 -4.92 8.45
N ASN A 61 2.59 -3.79 8.03
CA ASN A 61 2.28 -3.47 6.65
C ASN A 61 2.39 -1.96 6.39
N CYS A 62 2.25 -1.56 5.14
CA CYS A 62 2.12 -0.15 4.80
C CYS A 62 0.67 0.31 5.01
N TYR A 63 0.50 1.48 5.62
CA TYR A 63 -0.78 2.10 5.86
C TYR A 63 -0.74 3.59 5.50
N GLY A 64 -1.83 4.09 4.94
CA GLY A 64 -1.93 5.48 4.54
C GLY A 64 -3.05 5.74 3.54
N ASP A 65 -3.37 7.01 3.37
CA ASP A 65 -4.37 7.48 2.42
C ASP A 65 -3.65 8.07 1.20
N CYS A 66 -3.62 7.29 0.12
CA CYS A 66 -2.96 7.69 -1.11
C CYS A 66 -3.99 8.29 -2.07
N VAL A 67 -3.75 9.52 -2.54
CA VAL A 67 -4.59 10.18 -3.56
C VAL A 67 -4.68 9.34 -4.84
N LYS A 68 -3.64 8.56 -5.16
CA LYS A 68 -3.61 7.56 -6.23
C LYS A 68 -2.84 6.32 -5.78
N GLY A 69 -3.31 5.16 -6.21
CA GLY A 69 -2.72 3.87 -5.84
C GLY A 69 -3.06 3.45 -4.41
N ALA A 70 -2.25 2.56 -3.87
CA ALA A 70 -2.31 2.10 -2.49
C ALA A 70 -0.98 2.37 -1.78
N CYS A 71 -1.01 2.45 -0.45
CA CYS A 71 0.21 2.56 0.35
C CYS A 71 0.83 1.16 0.49
N LEU A 72 1.90 0.90 -0.26
CA LEU A 72 2.49 -0.44 -0.40
C LEU A 72 4.00 -0.40 -0.24
N LEU A 73 4.58 -1.56 0.08
CA LEU A 73 6.02 -1.73 0.21
C LEU A 73 6.65 -1.81 -1.18
N VAL A 74 7.51 -0.85 -1.50
CA VAL A 74 8.30 -0.84 -2.73
C VAL A 74 9.78 -1.14 -2.43
N PRO A 75 10.45 -1.96 -3.25
CA PRO A 75 11.90 -2.13 -3.14
C PRO A 75 12.61 -0.78 -3.34
N GLY A 76 13.35 -0.34 -2.33
CA GLY A 76 14.29 0.78 -2.47
C GLY A 76 15.71 0.28 -2.75
N PRO A 77 16.65 1.20 -3.03
CA PRO A 77 18.03 0.84 -3.38
C PRO A 77 18.80 0.15 -2.24
N THR A 78 18.39 0.39 -0.99
CA THR A 78 19.04 -0.19 0.21
C THR A 78 18.07 -0.90 1.13
N ASN A 79 16.80 -0.49 1.17
CA ASN A 79 15.74 -1.05 2.02
C ASN A 79 14.39 -0.96 1.32
N THR A 80 13.44 -1.81 1.69
CA THR A 80 12.03 -1.67 1.30
C THR A 80 11.40 -0.52 2.08
N THR A 81 10.62 0.33 1.42
CA THR A 81 9.92 1.46 2.05
C THR A 81 8.47 1.51 1.62
N CYS A 82 7.61 2.09 2.44
CA CYS A 82 6.24 2.37 2.03
C CYS A 82 6.21 3.55 1.06
N SER A 83 5.44 3.41 -0.02
CA SER A 83 5.16 4.46 -0.97
C SER A 83 3.73 4.33 -1.49
N CYS A 84 3.12 5.46 -1.85
CA CYS A 84 1.93 5.43 -2.68
C CYS A 84 2.33 4.93 -4.07
N THR A 85 1.83 3.77 -4.46
CA THR A 85 2.14 3.12 -5.74
C THR A 85 0.92 2.34 -6.22
N ASP A 86 0.86 2.10 -7.51
CA ASP A 86 -0.21 1.33 -8.12
C ASP A 86 -0.07 -0.18 -7.88
N CYS A 87 1.16 -0.63 -7.60
CA CYS A 87 1.54 -2.01 -7.37
C CYS A 87 2.79 -2.10 -6.49
N GLY A 88 2.79 -3.05 -5.55
CA GLY A 88 3.85 -3.23 -4.58
C GLY A 88 3.60 -4.45 -3.70
N TRP A 89 4.49 -4.66 -2.73
CA TRP A 89 4.35 -5.72 -1.74
C TRP A 89 3.33 -5.31 -0.68
N TYR A 90 2.45 -6.22 -0.30
CA TYR A 90 1.52 -5.97 0.80
C TYR A 90 2.22 -5.99 2.16
N SER A 91 3.10 -6.98 2.36
CA SER A 91 3.78 -7.21 3.64
C SER A 91 5.30 -7.39 3.47
N PRO A 92 6.11 -7.22 4.54
CA PRO A 92 7.54 -7.53 4.50
C PRO A 92 7.86 -8.99 4.21
N ALA A 93 6.90 -9.90 4.41
CA ALA A 93 7.08 -11.32 4.08
C ALA A 93 7.14 -11.56 2.57
N LYS A 94 6.72 -10.58 1.75
CA LYS A 94 6.68 -10.67 0.29
C LYS A 94 5.90 -11.89 -0.20
N ASP A 95 4.80 -12.16 0.49
CA ASP A 95 3.94 -13.33 0.28
C ASP A 95 2.86 -13.09 -0.79
N HIS A 96 2.55 -11.82 -1.08
CA HIS A 96 1.71 -11.45 -2.22
C HIS A 96 1.97 -10.01 -2.65
N CYS A 97 1.70 -9.77 -3.93
CA CYS A 97 1.64 -8.45 -4.52
C CYS A 97 0.22 -7.89 -4.40
N ASP A 98 0.09 -6.62 -4.07
CA ASP A 98 -1.19 -5.90 -4.01
C ASP A 98 -1.07 -4.59 -4.80
N GLY A 99 -2.19 -4.10 -5.32
CA GLY A 99 -2.19 -2.95 -6.21
C GLY A 99 -3.56 -2.64 -6.79
N TRP A 100 -4.03 -1.41 -6.59
CA TRP A 100 -5.35 -0.96 -7.06
C TRP A 100 -5.25 -0.06 -8.30
N GLY A 101 -4.03 0.31 -8.70
CA GLY A 101 -3.78 1.28 -9.76
C GLY A 101 -3.31 0.67 -11.08
N CYS A 102 -3.22 -0.66 -11.18
CA CYS A 102 -2.90 -1.32 -12.43
C CYS A 102 -4.01 -1.03 -13.46
N LEU A 103 -3.71 -0.18 -14.44
CA LEU A 103 -4.70 0.30 -15.40
C LEU A 103 -5.22 -0.84 -16.30
N GLY A 104 -6.53 -0.86 -16.55
CA GLY A 104 -7.17 -1.76 -17.51
C GLY A 104 -7.34 -3.20 -17.00
N THR A 105 -6.79 -4.17 -17.73
CA THR A 105 -6.82 -5.61 -17.40
C THR A 105 -5.54 -6.09 -16.73
N SER A 106 -4.72 -5.16 -16.22
CA SER A 106 -3.41 -5.47 -15.64
C SER A 106 -3.56 -5.92 -14.19
N GLU A 107 -2.79 -6.92 -13.77
CA GLU A 107 -2.72 -7.37 -12.38
C GLU A 107 -1.34 -7.04 -11.79
N CYS A 108 -1.30 -6.77 -10.48
CA CYS A 108 -0.05 -6.58 -9.74
C CYS A 108 0.53 -7.95 -9.35
N MET A 109 1.67 -8.32 -9.91
CA MET A 109 2.28 -9.65 -9.74
C MET A 109 3.81 -9.57 -9.63
N GLN A 110 4.44 -10.60 -9.06
CA GLN A 110 5.89 -10.78 -9.11
C GLN A 110 6.23 -11.76 -10.24
N THR A 111 6.63 -11.25 -11.41
CA THR A 111 6.88 -12.07 -12.61
C THR A 111 8.23 -12.81 -12.60
N THR A 112 9.10 -12.52 -11.63
CA THR A 112 10.43 -13.14 -11.49
C THR A 112 10.78 -13.36 -10.01
N ALA A 113 11.49 -14.45 -9.69
CA ALA A 113 11.81 -14.82 -8.31
C ALA A 113 12.51 -13.73 -7.48
N ASP A 114 13.42 -12.99 -8.09
CA ASP A 114 14.21 -11.93 -7.45
C ASP A 114 13.64 -10.52 -7.71
N GLY A 115 12.53 -10.42 -8.46
CA GLY A 115 11.92 -9.16 -8.86
C GLY A 115 11.08 -8.50 -7.76
N GLY A 116 10.64 -7.28 -8.03
CA GLY A 116 9.55 -6.63 -7.28
C GLY A 116 8.18 -6.94 -7.90
N CYS A 117 7.13 -6.43 -7.27
CA CYS A 117 5.80 -6.44 -7.85
C CYS A 117 5.70 -5.40 -8.97
N GLU A 118 5.09 -5.78 -10.09
CA GLU A 118 4.81 -4.90 -11.21
C GLU A 118 3.40 -5.13 -11.77
N CYS A 119 2.81 -4.08 -12.35
CA CYS A 119 1.57 -4.23 -13.09
C CYS A 119 1.89 -4.87 -14.44
N THR A 120 1.33 -6.05 -14.70
CA THR A 120 1.47 -6.73 -15.99
C THR A 120 0.11 -6.97 -16.63
N ALA A 121 0.04 -6.75 -17.93
CA ALA A 121 -1.14 -6.98 -18.77
C ALA A 121 -1.10 -8.36 -19.45
N ASP A 122 -0.04 -9.12 -19.24
CA ASP A 122 0.17 -10.40 -19.88
C ASP A 122 -0.79 -11.46 -19.34
N GLN A 123 -1.14 -12.38 -20.23
CA GLN A 123 -2.08 -13.44 -19.97
C GLN A 123 -1.35 -14.65 -19.39
N CYS A 124 -1.85 -15.15 -18.26
CA CYS A 124 -1.41 -16.41 -17.65
C CYS A 124 0.09 -16.51 -17.35
N ILE A 125 0.55 -15.82 -16.31
CA ILE A 125 1.94 -15.82 -15.82
C ILE A 125 2.04 -16.52 -14.47
N TYR A 126 3.22 -17.07 -14.17
CA TYR A 126 3.56 -17.55 -12.83
C TYR A 126 3.87 -16.38 -11.90
N ASP A 127 3.06 -16.19 -10.87
CA ASP A 127 3.31 -15.21 -9.81
C ASP A 127 4.21 -15.84 -8.74
N PHE A 128 5.45 -15.38 -8.67
CA PHE A 128 6.46 -15.89 -7.73
C PHE A 128 6.14 -15.55 -6.28
N ALA A 129 5.37 -14.49 -6.03
CA ALA A 129 4.97 -14.11 -4.68
C ALA A 129 4.05 -15.17 -4.08
N GLU A 130 3.02 -15.56 -4.82
CA GLU A 130 1.99 -16.50 -4.39
C GLU A 130 2.27 -17.96 -4.80
N GLN A 131 3.35 -18.19 -5.56
CA GLN A 131 3.76 -19.49 -6.09
C GLN A 131 2.67 -20.19 -6.90
N ARG A 132 1.94 -19.44 -7.74
CA ARG A 132 0.86 -19.98 -8.56
C ARG A 132 0.70 -19.20 -9.87
N CYS A 133 0.11 -19.87 -10.86
CA CYS A 133 -0.29 -19.22 -12.10
C CYS A 133 -1.48 -18.27 -11.89
N ARG A 134 -1.36 -17.04 -12.39
CA ARG A 134 -2.36 -15.96 -12.32
C ARG A 134 -2.49 -15.24 -13.67
N GLY A 135 -3.52 -14.41 -13.81
CA GLY A 135 -3.81 -13.65 -15.02
C GLY A 135 -4.96 -14.22 -15.85
N LEU A 136 -5.46 -13.38 -16.76
CA LEU A 136 -6.64 -13.66 -17.57
C LEU A 136 -6.25 -14.43 -18.83
N CYS A 137 -6.98 -15.49 -19.13
CA CYS A 137 -6.88 -16.16 -20.43
C CYS A 137 -7.80 -15.49 -21.46
N PRO A 138 -7.42 -15.49 -22.75
CA PRO A 138 -8.25 -14.89 -23.77
C PRO A 138 -9.54 -15.70 -23.93
N ASP A 139 -10.66 -15.04 -23.71
CA ASP A 139 -11.97 -15.61 -23.94
C ASP A 139 -12.20 -15.71 -25.45
N SER A 140 -12.29 -16.93 -26.00
CA SER A 140 -12.50 -17.13 -27.43
C SER A 140 -13.71 -18.02 -27.69
N ASN A 141 -14.74 -17.43 -28.31
CA ASN A 141 -15.91 -18.15 -28.83
C ASN A 141 -16.66 -19.05 -27.82
N PHE A 142 -17.00 -18.54 -26.63
CA PHE A 142 -17.77 -19.26 -25.60
C PHE A 142 -17.06 -20.50 -25.03
N VAL A 143 -15.73 -20.53 -25.12
CA VAL A 143 -14.90 -21.57 -24.54
C VAL A 143 -14.16 -20.97 -23.36
N ASP A 144 -14.43 -21.48 -22.16
CA ASP A 144 -13.76 -21.04 -20.95
C ASP A 144 -12.31 -21.54 -20.95
N TYR A 145 -11.36 -20.60 -20.87
CA TYR A 145 -9.95 -20.90 -20.65
C TYR A 145 -9.57 -20.51 -19.22
N VAL A 146 -8.84 -21.39 -18.54
CA VAL A 146 -8.30 -21.14 -17.21
C VAL A 146 -6.79 -21.17 -17.27
N CYS A 147 -6.14 -20.23 -16.58
CA CYS A 147 -4.71 -20.24 -16.43
C CYS A 147 -4.27 -21.39 -15.52
N ARG A 148 -3.43 -22.30 -16.02
CA ARG A 148 -2.91 -23.43 -15.24
C ARG A 148 -1.41 -23.58 -15.38
N GLU A 149 -0.81 -24.06 -14.30
CA GLU A 149 0.58 -24.52 -14.30
C GLU A 149 0.68 -25.82 -15.08
N THR A 150 1.54 -25.85 -16.10
CA THR A 150 1.81 -27.03 -16.92
C THR A 150 3.13 -27.70 -16.57
N SER A 151 4.09 -26.90 -16.09
CA SER A 151 5.33 -27.35 -15.45
C SER A 151 5.76 -26.27 -14.45
N HIS A 152 6.74 -26.59 -13.60
CA HIS A 152 7.25 -25.64 -12.61
C HIS A 152 7.54 -24.27 -13.25
N GLU A 153 6.90 -23.22 -12.71
CA GLU A 153 7.02 -21.82 -13.15
C GLU A 153 6.51 -21.55 -14.58
N HIS A 154 5.83 -22.51 -15.22
CA HIS A 154 5.33 -22.39 -16.58
C HIS A 154 3.81 -22.51 -16.63
N CYS A 155 3.17 -21.42 -17.06
CA CYS A 155 1.72 -21.29 -17.10
C CYS A 155 1.22 -21.28 -18.54
N THR A 156 0.09 -21.94 -18.79
CA THR A 156 -0.61 -21.85 -20.07
C THR A 156 -2.12 -21.76 -19.86
N CYS A 157 -2.78 -21.14 -20.83
CA CYS A 157 -4.23 -21.14 -20.90
C CYS A 157 -4.73 -22.48 -21.41
N VAL A 158 -5.47 -23.20 -20.56
CA VAL A 158 -6.08 -24.48 -20.92
C VAL A 158 -7.59 -24.34 -21.00
N GLN A 159 -8.17 -24.94 -22.03
CA GLN A 159 -9.62 -25.06 -22.19
C GLN A 159 -10.19 -26.02 -21.14
N ILE A 160 -11.31 -25.67 -20.51
CA ILE A 160 -12.06 -26.52 -19.57
C ILE A 160 -13.39 -27.02 -20.14
#